data_AF-A0A7V2AKW1-F1
#
_entry.id   AF-A0A7V2AKW1-F1
#
_cell.length_a   1.000
_cell.length_b   1.000
_cell.length_c   1.000
_cell.angle_alpha   90.00
_cell.angle_beta   90.00
_cell.angle_gamma   90.00
#
_symmetry.space_group_name_H-M   'P 1'
#
loop_
_entity.id
_entity.type
_entity.pdbx_description
1 polymer ?
#
loop_
_entity_poly.entity_id
_entity_poly.type
_entity_poly.pdbx_seq_one_letter_code
_entity_poly.pdbx_strand_id
1 'polypeptide(L)' 'MTELTTLETRLAEAETALHVLATGGQRQVVDIGTGGRVAYTAANVADLRLYIAGLKNQITKLKGLSRRAPIYVEF' A
#
# COMPACT_ATOMS: atom_id res chain seq x y z
N MET A 1 -9.91 -11.66 10.69
CA MET A 1 -8.52 -11.40 11.16
C MET A 1 -7.47 -11.49 10.04
N THR A 2 -7.83 -11.84 8.81
CA THR A 2 -6.88 -12.12 7.71
C THR A 2 -6.60 -10.94 6.79
N GLU A 3 -7.53 -9.99 6.61
CA GLU A 3 -7.31 -8.85 5.71
C GLU A 3 -6.27 -7.87 6.23
N LEU A 4 -6.30 -7.56 7.53
CA LEU A 4 -5.38 -6.59 8.12
C LEU A 4 -3.93 -7.09 8.05
N THR A 5 -3.67 -8.34 8.42
CA THR A 5 -2.35 -8.97 8.30
C THR A 5 -1.90 -9.08 6.84
N THR A 6 -2.82 -9.36 5.91
CA THR A 6 -2.50 -9.37 4.48
C THR A 6 -2.10 -7.99 3.98
N LEU A 7 -2.78 -6.93 4.41
CA LEU A 7 -2.44 -5.55 4.06
C LEU A 7 -1.12 -5.10 4.68
N GLU A 8 -0.83 -5.49 5.93
CA GLU A 8 0.46 -5.21 6.57
C GLU A 8 1.63 -5.92 5.86
N THR A 9 1.46 -7.18 5.46
CA THR A 9 2.47 -7.88 4.65
C THR A 9 2.69 -7.18 3.30
N ARG A 10 1.61 -6.82 2.60
CA ARG A 10 1.73 -6.08 1.32
C ARG A 10 2.39 -4.72 1.48
N LEU A 11 2.11 -4.03 2.58
CA LEU A 11 2.76 -2.77 2.90
C LEU A 11 4.28 -2.96 3.00
N ALA A 12 4.73 -3.96 3.76
CA ALA A 12 6.14 -4.25 3.94
C ALA A 12 6.83 -4.63 2.62
N GLU A 13 6.16 -5.43 1.77
CA GLU A 13 6.65 -5.75 0.42
C GLU A 13 6.77 -4.49 -0.45
N ALA A 14 5.76 -3.63 -0.45
CA ALA A 14 5.76 -2.39 -1.23
C ALA A 14 6.84 -1.40 -0.75
N GLU A 15 7.04 -1.27 0.57
CA GLU A 15 8.09 -0.43 1.16
C GLU A 15 9.49 -0.96 0.83
N THR A 16 9.67 -2.29 0.83
CA THR A 16 10.92 -2.94 0.41
C THR A 16 11.19 -2.67 -1.07
N ALA A 17 10.20 -2.86 -1.94
CA ALA A 17 10.32 -2.57 -3.36
C ALA A 17 10.67 -1.09 -3.61
N LEU A 18 10.05 -0.16 -2.88
CA LEU A 18 10.35 1.26 -2.96
C LEU A 18 11.79 1.55 -2.55
N HIS A 19 12.27 0.95 -1.46
CA HIS A 19 13.65 1.13 -1.01
C HIS A 19 14.63 0.63 -2.07
N VAL A 20 14.40 -0.56 -2.63
CA VAL A 20 15.25 -1.12 -3.68
C VAL A 20 15.25 -0.24 -4.93
N LEU A 21 14.09 0.24 -5.39
CA LEU A 21 14.00 1.19 -6.51
C LEU A 21 14.73 2.49 -6.21
N ALA A 22 14.62 3.02 -4.98
CA ALA A 22 15.30 4.24 -4.55
C ALA A 22 16.83 4.06 -4.48
N THR A 23 17.32 2.86 -4.14
CA THR A 23 18.76 2.53 -4.11
C THR A 23 19.36 2.24 -5.49
N GLY A 24 18.58 2.35 -6.57
CA GLY A 24 19.05 2.13 -7.95
C GLY A 24 18.59 0.82 -8.58
N GLY A 25 17.61 0.13 -7.99
CA GLY A 25 16.99 -1.06 -8.58
C GLY A 25 16.25 -0.72 -9.88
N GLN A 26 16.45 -1.52 -10.93
CA GLN A 26 15.86 -1.25 -12.25
C GLN A 26 14.35 -1.55 -12.33
N ARG A 27 13.88 -2.60 -11.65
CA ARG A 27 12.48 -3.06 -11.71
C ARG A 27 12.16 -3.90 -10.48
N GLN A 28 11.02 -3.64 -9.85
CA GLN A 28 10.49 -4.43 -8.73
C GLN A 28 9.05 -4.81 -9.00
N VAL A 29 8.70 -6.05 -8.69
CA VAL A 29 7.35 -6.57 -8.92
C VAL A 29 6.67 -6.69 -7.56
N VAL A 30 5.61 -5.92 -7.37
CA VAL A 30 4.83 -5.90 -6.13
C VAL A 30 3.47 -6.55 -6.39
N ASP A 31 3.06 -7.45 -5.51
CA ASP A 31 1.73 -8.06 -5.57
C ASP A 31 0.71 -7.11 -4.95
N ILE A 32 -0.22 -6.61 -5.76
CA ILE A 32 -1.28 -5.70 -5.29
C ILE A 32 -2.56 -6.45 -4.91
N GLY A 33 -2.57 -7.79 -5.03
CA GLY A 33 -3.66 -8.67 -4.65
C GLY A 33 -4.89 -8.65 -5.56
N THR A 34 -5.52 -7.49 -5.71
CA THR A 34 -6.82 -7.35 -6.39
C THR A 34 -6.68 -7.29 -7.90
N GLY A 35 -5.46 -7.08 -8.42
CA GLY A 35 -5.17 -6.94 -9.85
C GLY A 35 -3.91 -7.68 -10.31
N GLY A 36 -3.40 -8.62 -9.49
CA GLY A 36 -2.17 -9.37 -9.78
C GLY A 36 -0.89 -8.62 -9.40
N ARG A 37 0.20 -8.93 -10.11
CA ARG A 37 1.54 -8.38 -9.86
C ARG A 37 1.81 -7.18 -10.75
N VAL A 38 2.11 -6.04 -10.16
CA VAL A 38 2.48 -4.82 -10.88
C VAL A 38 3.98 -4.62 -10.81
N ALA A 39 4.60 -4.43 -11.97
CA ALA A 39 6.01 -4.10 -12.06
C ALA A 39 6.18 -2.57 -11.93
N TYR A 40 6.78 -2.14 -10.84
CA TYR A 40 7.19 -0.76 -10.60
C TYR A 40 8.65 -0.56 -11.02
N THR A 41 8.94 0.61 -11.59
CA THR A 41 10.29 1.06 -11.95
C THR A 41 10.51 2.44 -11.32
N ALA A 42 11.72 2.99 -11.46
CA ALA A 42 12.02 4.35 -11.01
C ALA A 42 11.07 5.42 -11.61
N ALA A 43 10.53 5.17 -12.82
CA ALA A 43 9.57 6.07 -13.45
C ALA A 43 8.20 6.09 -12.73
N ASN A 44 7.79 4.97 -12.14
CA ASN A 44 6.49 4.79 -11.48
C ASN A 44 6.64 4.74 -9.94
N VAL A 45 7.75 5.25 -9.40
CA VAL A 45 7.97 5.30 -7.95
C VAL A 45 6.97 6.21 -7.25
N ALA A 46 6.46 7.23 -7.94
CA ALA A 46 5.40 8.11 -7.45
C ALA A 46 4.09 7.34 -7.25
N ASP A 47 3.69 6.50 -8.22
CA ASP A 47 2.53 5.62 -8.11
C ASP A 47 2.69 4.60 -6.97
N LEU A 48 3.90 4.04 -6.80
CA LEU A 48 4.19 3.13 -5.70
C LEU A 48 4.03 3.83 -4.32
N ARG A 49 4.47 5.08 -4.20
CA ARG A 49 4.26 5.89 -2.98
C ARG A 49 2.78 6.14 -2.71
N LEU A 50 2.01 6.50 -3.73
CA LEU A 50 0.56 6.66 -3.63
C LEU A 50 -0.12 5.36 -3.19
N TYR A 51 0.31 4.22 -3.75
CA TYR A 51 -0.19 2.90 -3.37
C TYR A 51 0.10 2.57 -1.90
N ILE A 52 1.32 2.81 -1.42
CA ILE A 52 1.69 2.64 0.00
C ILE A 52 0.84 3.54 0.89
N ALA A 53 0.64 4.81 0.52
CA ALA A 53 -0.21 5.74 1.27
C ALA A 53 -1.68 5.25 1.31
N GLY A 54 -2.18 4.69 0.21
CA GLY A 54 -3.50 4.04 0.13
C GLY A 54 -3.61 2.84 1.06
N LEU A 55 -2.61 1.96 1.08
CA LEU A 55 -2.55 0.81 1.99
C LEU A 55 -2.51 1.25 3.46
N LYS A 56 -1.69 2.24 3.82
CA LYS A 56 -1.65 2.79 5.19
C LYS A 56 -3.02 3.35 5.61
N ASN A 57 -3.71 4.04 4.69
CA ASN A 57 -5.07 4.52 4.92
C ASN A 57 -6.07 3.38 5.07
N GLN A 58 -5.99 2.31 4.28
CA GLN A 58 -6.86 1.14 4.43
C GLN A 58 -6.61 0.41 5.74
N ILE A 59 -5.34 0.22 6.13
CA ILE A 59 -4.98 -0.38 7.43
C ILE A 59 -5.50 0.50 8.56
N THR A 60 -5.33 1.82 8.46
CA THR A 60 -5.85 2.77 9.46
C THR A 60 -7.37 2.79 9.49
N LYS A 61 -8.05 2.66 8.34
CA LYS A 61 -9.50 2.49 8.28
C LYS A 61 -9.90 1.17 8.92
N LEU A 62 -9.28 0.04 8.63
CA LEU A 62 -9.62 -1.24 9.25
C LEU A 62 -9.33 -1.26 10.76
N LYS A 63 -8.19 -0.73 11.21
CA LYS A 63 -7.85 -0.56 12.63
C LYS A 63 -8.73 0.48 13.33
N GLY A 64 -9.10 1.54 12.61
CA GLY A 64 -9.83 2.71 13.10
C GLY A 64 -11.35 2.56 13.03
N LEU A 65 -11.90 1.75 12.12
CA LEU A 65 -13.29 1.30 12.11
C LEU A 65 -13.59 0.46 13.35
N SER A 66 -12.58 -0.22 13.92
CA SER A 66 -12.72 -0.80 15.26
C SER A 66 -12.81 0.26 16.38
N ARG A 67 -12.61 1.56 16.12
CA ARG A 67 -12.58 2.61 17.16
C ARG A 67 -13.32 3.92 16.89
N ARG A 68 -13.86 4.19 15.70
CA ARG A 68 -14.67 5.42 15.46
C ARG A 68 -15.85 5.18 14.52
N ALA A 69 -17.03 5.42 15.09
CA ALA A 69 -18.32 5.59 14.45
C ALA A 69 -18.30 6.72 13.38
N PRO A 70 -19.32 6.82 12.52
CA PRO A 70 -19.25 7.54 11.25
C PRO A 70 -19.21 9.05 11.45
N ILE A 71 -18.38 9.74 10.68
CA ILE A 71 -18.54 11.19 10.48
C ILE A 71 -18.93 11.39 9.02
N TYR A 72 -20.23 11.61 8.82
CA TYR A 72 -20.77 12.27 7.64
C TYR A 72 -20.09 13.64 7.51
N VAL A 73 -19.55 13.95 6.35
CA VAL A 73 -19.31 15.34 5.96
C VAL A 73 -19.76 15.48 4.52
N GLU A 74 -20.99 15.96 4.42
CA GLU A 74 -21.63 16.57 3.27
C GLU A 74 -21.14 18.03 3.20
N PHE A 75 -20.52 18.44 2.09
CA PHE A 75 -20.38 19.84 1.66
C PHE A 75 -20.25 19.90 0.15
#